data_AF-A0A2S5VSH3-F1
#
_entry.id   AF-A0A2S5VSH3-F1
#
_cell.length_a   1.000
_cell.length_b   1.000
_cell.length_c   1.000
_cell.angle_alpha   90.00
_cell.angle_beta   90.00
_cell.angle_gamma   90.00
#
_symmetry.space_group_name_H-M   'P 1'
#
loop_
_entity.id
_entity.type
_entity.pdbx_description
1 polymer ?
#
loop_
_entity_poly.entity_id
_entity_poly.type
_entity_poly.pdbx_seq_one_letter_code
_entity_poly.pdbx_strand_id
1 'polypeptide(L)'
;MTSSTIRSRRVRRARRPWTRRRVVGTAAAVVALLLVLWIAWVSARALLARAELEQAVPLASSVQRDLLGGDSPGAAAGVAQLREHSSRAVSLTGDPVWAATEAVPLVGPNLRAFREIAGVVDRIGADALEPVVGIAGTLDVGSLTPKDGRIDLDPIIAAQEPVRQADDALDTALDDVTAIDTAATLSPVTDAVTRLRETVGSAADTLAIVRRVADLAPAMLGADGDREYLLMFQNNAEVRSTGGIPGALALVRTGGGSFSLAQQDSARAFPRLAEPALPLDPQTAGLYGTITGRYMQDVTLTPEFPEAAPLAAEMWRLKHADDIDGVISIDPVALSYLLEATGPITLSTGDVLRSDDAVDLLLHDVYLRYPDPDVQDAVFASVADSVFSKVSSGDVDPAALVKALSRAAEERRILMWNARPDEQATLAGTTFQGSLPTDNSESTQFGVFLNDATGAKMDYFLTLETTQAMAMCRDDGRPNYRTEVTLGSTAPADAASLPLVVTGGGVYGVAPGDIKTRVAVYGPPGTVPLSVRIDDEVVDFQPEIVGGRAVAQVEVTLSPGQRVSISVDTLGDKRTDTPLSIVTTPVINAIETRFRSLSCDASQ
;
A
#
# COMPACT_ATOMS: atom_id res chain seq x y z
N MET A 1 37.34 -50.28 107.29
CA MET A 1 37.40 -50.92 105.96
C MET A 1 36.05 -50.73 105.29
N THR A 2 36.06 -49.91 104.27
CA THR A 2 34.94 -49.39 103.47
C THR A 2 34.61 -50.36 102.34
N SER A 3 33.32 -50.63 102.09
CA SER A 3 32.86 -50.93 100.74
C SER A 3 31.36 -50.63 100.62
N SER A 4 31.06 -49.55 99.90
CA SER A 4 29.72 -49.09 99.53
C SER A 4 29.52 -49.42 98.05
N THR A 5 28.54 -50.27 97.75
CA THR A 5 28.16 -50.68 96.40
C THR A 5 27.10 -49.72 95.84
N ILE A 6 27.50 -48.89 94.87
CA ILE A 6 26.62 -47.98 94.14
C ILE A 6 25.88 -48.74 93.03
N ARG A 7 24.54 -48.79 93.10
CA ARG A 7 23.65 -49.27 92.03
C ARG A 7 23.31 -48.10 91.08
N SER A 8 23.83 -48.13 89.85
CA SER A 8 23.46 -47.17 88.80
C SER A 8 22.16 -47.59 88.09
N ARG A 9 21.09 -46.82 88.26
CA ARG A 9 19.88 -46.88 87.41
C ARG A 9 20.13 -46.13 86.10
N ARG A 10 20.22 -46.82 84.96
CA ARG A 10 20.11 -46.19 83.63
C ARG A 10 18.65 -45.89 83.32
N VAL A 11 18.29 -44.61 83.26
CA VAL A 11 16.99 -44.13 82.78
C VAL A 11 17.00 -44.17 81.24
N ARG A 12 16.21 -45.05 80.64
CA ARG A 12 15.89 -45.00 79.20
C ARG A 12 14.95 -43.80 78.95
N ARG A 13 15.43 -42.75 78.28
CA ARG A 13 14.58 -41.68 77.72
C ARG A 13 13.72 -42.26 76.59
N ALA A 14 12.43 -42.39 76.83
CA ALA A 14 11.46 -42.73 75.78
C ALA A 14 11.33 -41.56 74.79
N ARG A 15 11.75 -41.74 73.53
CA ARG A 15 11.41 -40.83 72.44
C ARG A 15 9.92 -41.03 72.14
N ARG A 16 9.08 -40.02 72.43
CA ARG A 16 7.66 -40.00 72.06
C ARG A 16 7.54 -40.09 70.52
N PRO A 17 6.80 -41.05 69.95
CA PRO A 17 6.58 -41.10 68.52
C PRO A 17 5.67 -39.93 68.12
N TRP A 18 6.14 -39.09 67.19
CA TRP A 18 5.27 -38.11 66.53
C TRP A 18 4.11 -38.88 65.87
N THR A 19 2.87 -38.58 66.27
CA THR A 19 1.69 -39.21 65.68
C THR A 19 1.63 -38.84 64.20
N ARG A 20 1.36 -39.82 63.33
CA ARG A 20 1.25 -39.66 61.86
C ARG A 20 0.42 -38.42 61.45
N ARG A 21 -0.61 -38.07 62.23
CA ARG A 21 -1.46 -36.87 62.05
C ARG A 21 -0.72 -35.53 62.23
N ARG A 22 0.26 -35.43 63.13
CA ARG A 22 1.07 -34.22 63.31
C ARG A 22 2.14 -34.06 62.23
N VAL A 23 2.71 -35.17 61.75
CA VAL A 23 3.60 -35.17 60.57
C VAL A 23 2.85 -34.71 59.33
N VAL A 24 1.65 -35.26 59.08
CA VAL A 24 0.82 -34.91 57.93
C VAL A 24 0.32 -33.47 58.03
N GLY A 25 -0.11 -33.00 59.21
CA GLY A 25 -0.55 -31.62 59.40
C GLY A 25 0.58 -30.59 59.24
N THR A 26 1.79 -30.90 59.71
CA THR A 26 2.95 -30.02 59.51
C THR A 26 3.43 -30.03 58.06
N ALA A 27 3.45 -31.19 57.39
CA ALA A 27 3.75 -31.28 55.96
C ALA A 27 2.73 -30.50 55.11
N ALA A 28 1.43 -30.61 55.40
CA ALA A 28 0.38 -29.86 54.71
C ALA A 28 0.51 -28.34 54.92
N ALA A 29 0.82 -27.90 56.15
CA ALA A 29 1.06 -26.49 56.44
C ALA A 29 2.31 -25.94 55.73
N VAL A 30 3.38 -26.74 55.64
CA VAL A 30 4.59 -26.37 54.88
C VAL A 30 4.29 -26.28 53.38
N VAL A 31 3.55 -27.24 52.81
CA VAL A 31 3.14 -27.17 51.40
C VAL A 31 2.24 -25.96 51.14
N ALA A 32 1.27 -25.68 52.01
CA ALA A 32 0.43 -24.50 51.88
C ALA A 32 1.24 -23.20 51.96
N LEU A 33 2.20 -23.10 52.88
CA LEU A 33 3.10 -21.94 52.98
C LEU A 33 3.95 -21.78 51.71
N LEU A 34 4.50 -22.87 51.17
CA LEU A 34 5.27 -22.85 49.92
C LEU A 34 4.39 -22.43 48.73
N LEU A 35 3.13 -22.86 48.67
CA LEU A 35 2.17 -22.43 47.65
C LEU A 35 1.85 -20.93 47.77
N VAL A 36 1.66 -20.40 48.98
CA VAL A 36 1.43 -18.95 49.17
C VAL A 36 2.66 -18.14 48.76
N LEU A 37 3.86 -18.56 49.17
CA LEU A 37 5.10 -17.90 48.78
C LEU A 37 5.32 -17.97 47.26
N TRP A 38 4.98 -19.09 46.63
CA TRP A 38 5.04 -19.26 45.19
C TRP A 38 4.08 -18.33 44.45
N ILE A 39 2.80 -18.28 44.85
CA ILE A 39 1.79 -17.37 44.28
C ILE A 39 2.19 -15.92 44.50
N ALA A 40 2.67 -15.56 45.69
CA ALA A 40 3.12 -14.21 46.00
C ALA A 40 4.33 -13.81 45.14
N TRP A 41 5.28 -14.72 44.94
CA TRP A 41 6.46 -14.51 44.10
C TRP A 41 6.05 -14.25 42.64
N VAL A 42 5.25 -15.15 42.05
CA VAL A 42 4.81 -15.04 40.66
C VAL A 42 3.93 -13.80 40.47
N SER A 43 3.00 -13.53 41.39
CA SER A 43 2.16 -12.33 41.34
C SER A 43 2.98 -11.04 41.40
N ALA A 44 3.97 -10.97 42.29
CA ALA A 44 4.86 -9.81 42.40
C ALA A 44 5.69 -9.61 41.13
N ARG A 45 6.27 -10.69 40.59
CA ARG A 45 7.00 -10.67 39.31
C ARG A 45 6.12 -10.22 38.15
N ALA A 46 4.88 -10.73 38.07
CA ALA A 46 3.93 -10.38 37.02
C ALA A 46 3.52 -8.90 37.09
N LEU A 47 3.27 -8.38 38.29
CA LEU A 47 2.95 -6.95 38.48
C LEU A 47 4.14 -6.04 38.14
N LEU A 48 5.35 -6.43 38.53
CA LEU A 48 6.56 -5.68 38.19
C LEU A 48 6.80 -5.69 36.69
N ALA A 49 6.73 -6.86 36.05
CA ALA A 49 6.97 -6.99 34.62
C ALA A 49 5.90 -6.25 33.80
N ARG A 50 4.64 -6.25 34.27
CA ARG A 50 3.57 -5.42 33.71
C ARG A 50 3.90 -3.93 33.80
N ALA A 51 4.38 -3.46 34.95
CA ALA A 51 4.73 -2.05 35.12
C ALA A 51 5.89 -1.63 34.21
N GLU A 52 6.84 -2.54 33.92
CA GLU A 52 7.91 -2.29 32.95
C GLU A 52 7.36 -2.22 31.51
N LEU A 53 6.50 -3.16 31.10
CA LEU A 53 5.90 -3.13 29.75
C LEU A 53 4.96 -1.94 29.55
N GLU A 54 4.19 -1.54 30.56
CA GLU A 54 3.35 -0.34 30.52
C GLU A 54 4.17 0.95 30.32
N GLN A 55 5.44 0.95 30.73
CA GLN A 55 6.38 2.06 30.45
C GLN A 55 7.05 1.92 29.08
N ALA A 56 7.32 0.71 28.61
CA ALA A 56 7.94 0.45 27.30
C ALA A 56 7.04 0.83 26.11
N VAL A 57 5.74 0.49 26.17
CA VAL A 57 4.79 0.73 25.06
C VAL A 57 4.76 2.18 24.56
N PRO A 58 4.57 3.21 25.40
CA PRO A 58 4.54 4.60 24.93
C PRO A 58 5.90 5.08 24.38
N LEU A 59 7.01 4.45 24.79
CA LEU A 59 8.33 4.79 24.27
C LEU A 59 8.50 4.38 22.81
N ALA A 60 7.90 3.27 22.36
CA ALA A 60 7.92 2.88 20.95
C ALA A 60 7.29 3.95 20.05
N SER A 61 6.11 4.47 20.44
CA SER A 61 5.46 5.57 19.72
C SER A 61 6.21 6.90 19.84
N SER A 62 6.98 7.12 20.93
CA SER A 62 7.87 8.29 21.01
C SER A 62 9.03 8.15 20.03
N VAL A 63 9.73 7.02 20.03
CA VAL A 63 10.83 6.73 19.11
C VAL A 63 10.37 6.92 17.67
N GLN A 64 9.19 6.41 17.30
CA GLN A 64 8.64 6.62 15.96
C GLN A 64 8.46 8.12 15.63
N ARG A 65 7.86 8.90 16.55
CA ARG A 65 7.68 10.34 16.34
C ARG A 65 9.00 11.09 16.27
N ASP A 66 9.97 10.72 17.11
CA ASP A 66 11.27 11.36 17.18
C ASP A 66 12.09 11.05 15.91
N LEU A 67 12.03 9.81 15.41
CA LEU A 67 12.61 9.42 14.11
C LEU A 67 11.97 10.19 12.95
N LEU A 68 10.63 10.23 12.88
CA LEU A 68 9.91 10.97 11.83
C LEU A 68 10.10 12.49 11.93
N GLY A 69 10.38 13.00 13.13
CA GLY A 69 10.65 14.42 13.39
C GLY A 69 12.12 14.82 13.24
N GLY A 70 13.02 13.89 12.94
CA GLY A 70 14.46 14.15 12.84
C GLY A 70 15.19 14.36 14.18
N ASP A 71 14.57 14.00 15.31
CA ASP A 71 15.21 14.03 16.64
C ASP A 71 15.94 12.71 16.93
N SER A 72 17.05 12.47 16.23
CA SER A 72 17.87 11.28 16.41
C SER A 72 18.35 11.09 17.88
N PRO A 73 18.77 12.15 18.61
CA PRO A 73 19.11 12.03 20.03
C PRO A 73 17.92 11.60 20.90
N GLY A 74 16.73 12.17 20.66
CA GLY A 74 15.49 11.78 21.33
C GLY A 74 15.13 10.31 21.06
N ALA A 75 15.17 9.91 19.79
CA ALA A 75 14.94 8.53 19.37
C ALA A 75 15.93 7.56 20.03
N ALA A 76 17.22 7.90 20.08
CA ALA A 76 18.24 7.08 20.75
C ALA A 76 17.99 6.90 22.24
N ALA A 77 17.63 7.98 22.94
CA ALA A 77 17.26 7.92 24.34
C ALA A 77 15.99 7.08 24.56
N GLY A 78 14.99 7.21 23.67
CA GLY A 78 13.77 6.43 23.69
C GLY A 78 14.02 4.93 23.50
N VAL A 79 14.87 4.54 22.55
CA VAL A 79 15.25 3.13 22.34
C VAL A 79 16.00 2.58 23.54
N ALA A 80 16.93 3.33 24.12
CA ALA A 80 17.67 2.91 25.31
C ALA A 80 16.73 2.64 26.50
N GLN A 81 15.76 3.53 26.74
CA GLN A 81 14.75 3.36 27.80
C GLN A 81 13.81 2.18 27.51
N LEU A 82 13.35 2.05 26.26
CA LEU A 82 12.50 0.93 25.84
C LEU A 82 13.19 -0.40 26.13
N ARG A 83 14.48 -0.51 25.76
CA ARG A 83 15.30 -1.69 26.01
C ARG A 83 15.55 -1.96 27.49
N GLU A 84 15.75 -0.92 28.30
CA GLU A 84 15.88 -1.08 29.75
C GLU A 84 14.61 -1.69 30.34
N HIS A 85 13.44 -1.16 29.98
CA HIS A 85 12.16 -1.68 30.45
C HIS A 85 11.84 -3.09 29.91
N SER A 86 12.05 -3.34 28.62
CA SER A 86 11.79 -4.64 28.00
C SER A 86 12.70 -5.74 28.54
N SER A 87 14.00 -5.48 28.67
CA SER A 87 14.96 -6.46 29.19
C SER A 87 14.69 -6.79 30.67
N ARG A 88 14.25 -5.81 31.46
CA ARG A 88 13.77 -6.05 32.83
C ARG A 88 12.52 -6.91 32.84
N ALA A 89 11.54 -6.66 31.97
CA ALA A 89 10.35 -7.50 31.84
C ALA A 89 10.71 -8.95 31.46
N VAL A 90 11.65 -9.15 30.52
CA VAL A 90 12.19 -10.48 30.17
C VAL A 90 12.83 -11.14 31.40
N SER A 91 13.67 -10.44 32.14
CA SER A 91 14.32 -10.99 33.34
C SER A 91 13.34 -11.35 34.47
N LEU A 92 12.22 -10.62 34.56
CA LEU A 92 11.16 -10.85 35.54
C LEU A 92 10.30 -12.05 35.20
N THR A 93 10.24 -12.44 33.92
CA THR A 93 9.43 -13.54 33.40
C THR A 93 10.26 -14.78 33.01
N GLY A 94 11.59 -14.68 33.04
CA GLY A 94 12.50 -15.76 32.63
C GLY A 94 12.98 -16.70 33.75
N ASP A 95 12.48 -16.58 34.98
CA ASP A 95 13.00 -17.36 36.10
C ASP A 95 12.41 -18.80 36.21
N PRO A 96 13.11 -19.76 36.83
CA PRO A 96 12.64 -21.15 36.90
C PRO A 96 11.29 -21.34 37.59
N VAL A 97 10.93 -20.46 38.54
CA VAL A 97 9.65 -20.49 39.24
C VAL A 97 8.53 -20.04 38.29
N TRP A 98 8.79 -19.02 37.47
CA TRP A 98 7.88 -18.61 36.40
C TRP A 98 7.63 -19.75 35.42
N ALA A 99 8.70 -20.35 34.88
CA ALA A 99 8.62 -21.47 33.94
C ALA A 99 7.83 -22.66 34.50
N ALA A 100 8.00 -22.99 35.78
CA ALA A 100 7.20 -24.04 36.43
C ALA A 100 5.70 -23.68 36.53
N THR A 101 5.37 -22.40 36.63
CA THR A 101 3.98 -21.90 36.72
C THR A 101 3.28 -21.88 35.37
N GLU A 102 4.02 -21.78 34.27
CA GLU A 102 3.48 -21.90 32.91
C GLU A 102 2.83 -23.27 32.63
N ALA A 103 3.14 -24.30 33.41
CA ALA A 103 2.52 -25.62 33.30
C ALA A 103 1.15 -25.74 34.00
N VAL A 104 0.74 -24.73 34.78
CA VAL A 104 -0.51 -24.76 35.55
C VAL A 104 -1.69 -24.47 34.63
N PRO A 105 -2.74 -25.32 34.57
CA PRO A 105 -3.94 -25.03 33.80
C PRO A 105 -4.58 -23.69 34.19
N LEU A 106 -5.19 -22.98 33.23
CA LEU A 106 -5.81 -21.65 33.37
C LEU A 106 -4.85 -20.48 33.66
N VAL A 107 -3.81 -20.67 34.48
CA VAL A 107 -2.84 -19.61 34.83
C VAL A 107 -1.67 -19.60 33.85
N GLY A 108 -1.16 -20.78 33.50
CA GLY A 108 0.05 -20.95 32.73
C GLY A 108 0.03 -20.34 31.32
N PRO A 109 -1.04 -20.49 30.52
CA PRO A 109 -1.15 -19.83 29.22
C PRO A 109 -0.97 -18.32 29.28
N ASN A 110 -1.53 -17.67 30.32
CA ASN A 110 -1.40 -16.23 30.52
C ASN A 110 0.04 -15.81 30.83
N LEU A 111 0.75 -16.57 31.69
CA LEU A 111 2.14 -16.28 32.03
C LEU A 111 3.10 -16.54 30.86
N ARG A 112 2.80 -17.55 30.03
CA ARG A 112 3.54 -17.83 28.80
C ARG A 112 3.40 -16.69 27.79
N ALA A 113 2.17 -16.31 27.47
CA ALA A 113 1.89 -15.19 26.56
C ALA A 113 2.57 -13.90 27.05
N PHE A 114 2.56 -13.66 28.37
CA PHE A 114 3.21 -12.50 28.95
C PHE A 114 4.75 -12.51 28.80
N ARG A 115 5.39 -13.67 28.98
CA ARG A 115 6.83 -13.86 28.72
C ARG A 115 7.16 -13.67 27.23
N GLU A 116 6.31 -14.17 26.34
CA GLU A 116 6.48 -14.06 24.89
C GLU A 116 6.35 -12.61 24.42
N ILE A 117 5.34 -11.86 24.91
CA ILE A 117 5.21 -10.41 24.67
C ILE A 117 6.49 -9.68 25.10
N ALA A 118 6.99 -9.93 26.31
CA ALA A 118 8.20 -9.26 26.80
C ALA A 118 9.41 -9.56 25.90
N GLY A 119 9.54 -10.81 25.45
CA GLY A 119 10.60 -11.23 24.54
C GLY A 119 10.52 -10.58 23.17
N VAL A 120 9.31 -10.41 22.61
CA VAL A 120 9.13 -9.71 21.33
C VAL A 120 9.49 -8.23 21.45
N VAL A 121 8.96 -7.53 22.45
CA VAL A 121 9.24 -6.09 22.63
C VAL A 121 10.74 -5.84 22.81
N ASP A 122 11.44 -6.72 23.53
CA ASP A 122 12.88 -6.64 23.71
C ASP A 122 13.67 -6.83 22.42
N ARG A 123 13.29 -7.83 21.61
CA ARG A 123 13.88 -8.07 20.28
C ARG A 123 13.63 -6.91 19.33
N ILE A 124 12.42 -6.35 19.27
CA ILE A 124 12.16 -5.15 18.45
C ILE A 124 13.09 -4.01 18.85
N GLY A 125 13.28 -3.77 20.14
CA GLY A 125 14.20 -2.75 20.62
C GLY A 125 15.66 -2.98 20.21
N ALA A 126 16.12 -4.23 20.26
CA ALA A 126 17.51 -4.60 19.97
C ALA A 126 17.81 -4.75 18.47
N ASP A 127 16.91 -5.40 17.74
CA ASP A 127 17.16 -5.88 16.38
C ASP A 127 16.54 -4.95 15.32
N ALA A 128 15.49 -4.19 15.67
CA ALA A 128 14.86 -3.24 14.73
C ALA A 128 15.18 -1.77 15.04
N LEU A 129 14.95 -1.32 16.28
CA LEU A 129 15.04 0.12 16.59
C LEU A 129 16.49 0.61 16.75
N GLU A 130 17.38 -0.19 17.35
CA GLU A 130 18.77 0.21 17.56
C GLU A 130 19.55 0.43 16.24
N PRO A 131 19.47 -0.45 15.22
CA PRO A 131 20.11 -0.20 13.92
C PRO A 131 19.61 1.09 13.23
N VAL A 132 18.30 1.33 13.26
CA VAL A 132 17.67 2.49 12.61
C VAL A 132 18.08 3.80 13.29
N VAL A 133 18.13 3.84 14.62
CA VAL A 133 18.63 5.02 15.35
C VAL A 133 20.09 5.31 15.03
N GLY A 134 20.91 4.26 14.84
CA GLY A 134 22.32 4.40 14.49
C GLY A 134 22.55 5.19 13.20
N ILE A 135 21.61 5.13 12.25
CA ILE A 135 21.65 5.88 10.99
C ILE A 135 20.79 7.15 10.98
N ALA A 136 19.86 7.31 11.91
CA ALA A 136 18.96 8.48 11.98
C ALA A 136 19.72 9.81 12.17
N GLY A 137 20.99 9.78 12.59
CA GLY A 137 21.86 10.96 12.62
C GLY A 137 22.54 11.30 11.29
N THR A 138 22.41 10.44 10.28
CA THR A 138 23.05 10.55 8.96
C THR A 138 22.06 10.80 7.82
N LEU A 139 20.82 10.32 7.96
CA LEU A 139 19.74 10.49 6.99
C LEU A 139 18.72 11.50 7.53
N ASP A 140 18.88 12.78 7.16
CA ASP A 140 17.87 13.82 7.39
C ASP A 140 16.96 13.94 6.17
N VAL A 141 15.67 14.24 6.36
CA VAL A 141 14.70 14.44 5.27
C VAL A 141 15.16 15.55 4.32
N GLY A 142 15.87 16.58 4.82
CA GLY A 142 16.46 17.62 3.98
C GLY A 142 17.63 17.17 3.09
N SER A 143 18.24 16.00 3.36
CA SER A 143 19.27 15.40 2.48
C SER A 143 18.68 14.78 1.21
N LEU A 144 17.38 14.49 1.23
CA LEU A 144 16.63 13.97 0.08
C LEU A 144 16.17 15.08 -0.87
N THR A 145 16.27 16.35 -0.45
CA THR A 145 15.95 17.49 -1.30
C THR A 145 16.98 17.62 -2.41
N PRO A 146 16.57 17.63 -3.68
CA PRO A 146 17.48 17.89 -4.79
C PRO A 146 18.21 19.22 -4.64
N LYS A 147 19.46 19.27 -5.08
CA LYS A 147 20.24 20.51 -5.23
C LYS A 147 20.76 20.56 -6.65
N ASP A 148 20.25 21.50 -7.44
CA ASP A 148 20.61 21.67 -8.85
C ASP A 148 20.50 20.37 -9.66
N GLY A 149 19.41 19.64 -9.48
CA GLY A 149 19.12 18.37 -10.15
C GLY A 149 19.94 17.20 -9.64
N ARG A 150 20.45 17.25 -8.41
CA ARG A 150 21.20 16.15 -7.78
C ARG A 150 20.70 15.83 -6.38
N ILE A 151 20.55 14.54 -6.09
CA ILE A 151 20.32 14.00 -4.75
C ILE A 151 21.63 13.32 -4.30
N ASP A 152 21.99 13.51 -3.03
CA ASP A 152 23.13 12.81 -2.42
C ASP A 152 22.70 11.37 -2.09
N LEU A 153 23.32 10.39 -2.74
CA LEU A 153 22.95 8.98 -2.59
C LEU A 153 23.68 8.31 -1.41
N ASP A 154 24.81 8.87 -0.95
CA ASP A 154 25.64 8.23 0.07
C ASP A 154 24.88 7.95 1.38
N PRO A 155 24.04 8.88 1.91
CA PRO A 155 23.23 8.61 3.09
C PRO A 155 22.20 7.50 2.88
N ILE A 156 21.60 7.42 1.68
CA ILE A 156 20.58 6.41 1.35
C ILE A 156 21.22 5.03 1.23
N ILE A 157 22.36 4.93 0.53
CA ILE A 157 23.12 3.70 0.38
C ILE A 157 23.63 3.20 1.74
N ALA A 158 24.12 4.10 2.60
CA ALA A 158 24.57 3.74 3.96
C ALA A 158 23.41 3.23 4.84
N ALA A 159 22.17 3.62 4.56
CA ALA A 159 20.97 3.21 5.29
C ALA A 159 20.39 1.86 4.84
N GLN A 160 20.76 1.33 3.66
CA GLN A 160 20.18 0.09 3.12
C GLN A 160 20.32 -1.10 4.08
N GLU A 161 21.53 -1.37 4.57
CA GLU A 161 21.78 -2.52 5.44
C GLU A 161 21.05 -2.42 6.79
N PRO A 162 21.12 -1.29 7.54
CA PRO A 162 20.39 -1.17 8.80
C PRO A 162 18.87 -1.19 8.64
N VAL A 163 18.34 -0.59 7.57
CA VAL A 163 16.90 -0.65 7.26
C VAL A 163 16.47 -2.08 6.98
N ARG A 164 17.24 -2.83 6.18
CA ARG A 164 16.94 -4.24 5.89
C ARG A 164 16.97 -5.10 7.16
N GLN A 165 17.97 -4.92 8.03
CA GLN A 165 18.04 -5.65 9.30
C GLN A 165 16.82 -5.37 10.18
N ALA A 166 16.37 -4.12 10.21
CA ALA A 166 15.21 -3.74 10.99
C ALA A 166 13.90 -4.24 10.40
N ASP A 167 13.78 -4.29 9.06
CA ASP A 167 12.64 -4.87 8.34
C ASP A 167 12.51 -6.36 8.66
N ASP A 168 13.59 -7.12 8.48
CA ASP A 168 13.65 -8.56 8.79
C ASP A 168 13.32 -8.84 10.28
N ALA A 169 13.74 -7.96 11.19
CA ALA A 169 13.47 -8.07 12.61
C ALA A 169 12.00 -7.78 12.96
N LEU A 170 11.34 -6.83 12.28
CA LEU A 170 9.91 -6.56 12.47
C LEU A 170 9.05 -7.68 11.87
N ASP A 171 9.42 -8.24 10.73
CA ASP A 171 8.75 -9.41 10.14
C ASP A 171 8.84 -10.61 11.09
N THR A 172 10.04 -10.90 11.61
CA THR A 172 10.23 -11.96 12.62
C THR A 172 9.39 -11.70 13.88
N ALA A 173 9.32 -10.44 14.34
CA ALA A 173 8.52 -10.07 15.49
C ALA A 173 7.01 -10.24 15.23
N LEU A 174 6.53 -9.95 14.01
CA LEU A 174 5.14 -10.15 13.62
C LEU A 174 4.76 -11.63 13.61
N ASP A 175 5.64 -12.48 13.06
CA ASP A 175 5.50 -13.93 13.09
C ASP A 175 5.44 -14.45 14.53
N ASP A 176 6.36 -14.00 15.39
CA ASP A 176 6.43 -14.38 16.80
C ASP A 176 5.14 -14.00 17.55
N VAL A 177 4.62 -12.79 17.35
CA VAL A 177 3.37 -12.33 18.01
C VAL A 177 2.14 -13.08 17.49
N THR A 178 2.14 -13.42 16.20
CA THR A 178 1.07 -14.19 15.58
C THR A 178 1.06 -15.63 16.08
N ALA A 179 2.22 -16.19 16.42
CA ALA A 179 2.35 -17.53 16.99
C ALA A 179 1.96 -17.65 18.47
N ILE A 180 1.75 -16.53 19.19
CA ILE A 180 1.35 -16.56 20.61
C ILE A 180 -0.04 -17.19 20.76
N ASP A 181 -0.13 -18.29 21.50
CA ASP A 181 -1.38 -19.00 21.76
C ASP A 181 -2.26 -18.24 22.78
N THR A 182 -3.35 -17.64 22.27
CA THR A 182 -4.35 -16.92 23.07
C THR A 182 -5.64 -17.71 23.30
N ALA A 183 -5.70 -19.01 22.96
CA ALA A 183 -6.95 -19.78 23.04
C ALA A 183 -7.42 -20.02 24.49
N ALA A 184 -6.48 -20.08 25.44
CA ALA A 184 -6.74 -20.31 26.85
C ALA A 184 -6.30 -19.14 27.75
N THR A 185 -6.15 -17.94 27.18
CA THR A 185 -5.79 -16.72 27.93
C THR A 185 -7.03 -15.94 28.37
N LEU A 186 -6.86 -15.09 29.38
CA LEU A 186 -7.86 -14.12 29.80
C LEU A 186 -7.93 -12.98 28.77
N SER A 187 -9.12 -12.40 28.59
CA SER A 187 -9.35 -11.33 27.61
C SER A 187 -8.31 -10.19 27.68
N PRO A 188 -7.89 -9.67 28.85
CA PRO A 188 -6.87 -8.61 28.89
C PRO A 188 -5.52 -9.00 28.27
N VAL A 189 -5.15 -10.28 28.32
CA VAL A 189 -3.92 -10.81 27.70
C VAL A 189 -4.14 -10.97 26.19
N THR A 190 -5.27 -11.53 25.79
CA THR A 190 -5.65 -11.62 24.38
C THR A 190 -5.66 -10.24 23.71
N ASP A 191 -6.27 -9.24 24.35
CA ASP A 191 -6.32 -7.86 23.86
C ASP A 191 -4.94 -7.19 23.80
N ALA A 192 -4.01 -7.58 24.68
CA ALA A 192 -2.63 -7.10 24.64
C ALA A 192 -1.86 -7.70 23.45
N VAL A 193 -2.02 -9.02 23.20
CA VAL A 193 -1.43 -9.69 22.03
C VAL A 193 -1.97 -9.10 20.73
N THR A 194 -3.29 -8.90 20.62
CA THR A 194 -3.92 -8.30 19.43
C THR A 194 -3.38 -6.89 19.15
N ARG A 195 -3.33 -6.02 20.17
CA ARG A 195 -2.77 -4.66 20.00
C ARG A 195 -1.30 -4.65 19.64
N LEU A 196 -0.51 -5.56 20.21
CA LEU A 196 0.89 -5.72 19.83
C LEU A 196 1.01 -6.15 18.38
N ARG A 197 0.20 -7.13 17.93
CA ARG A 197 0.18 -7.58 16.53
C ARG A 197 -0.14 -6.44 15.58
N GLU A 198 -1.17 -5.65 15.87
CA GLU A 198 -1.56 -4.48 15.06
C GLU A 198 -0.44 -3.44 15.01
N THR A 199 0.20 -3.15 16.15
CA THR A 199 1.28 -2.16 16.24
C THR A 199 2.54 -2.61 15.49
N VAL A 200 2.94 -3.88 15.66
CA VAL A 200 4.11 -4.45 14.98
C VAL A 200 3.85 -4.58 13.49
N GLY A 201 2.66 -5.03 13.08
CA GLY A 201 2.26 -5.10 11.67
C GLY A 201 2.32 -3.73 11.00
N SER A 202 1.73 -2.70 11.63
CA SER A 202 1.80 -1.33 11.09
C SER A 202 3.24 -0.79 10.99
N ALA A 203 4.12 -1.15 11.94
CA ALA A 203 5.52 -0.77 11.88
C ALA A 203 6.27 -1.50 10.77
N ALA A 204 6.02 -2.81 10.59
CA ALA A 204 6.58 -3.63 9.52
C ALA A 204 6.16 -3.08 8.15
N ASP A 205 4.86 -2.78 7.95
CA ASP A 205 4.36 -2.18 6.71
C ASP A 205 5.05 -0.85 6.38
N THR A 206 5.23 0.01 7.40
CA THR A 206 5.91 1.30 7.24
C THR A 206 7.39 1.11 6.87
N LEU A 207 8.08 0.20 7.54
CA LEU A 207 9.51 -0.03 7.31
C LEU A 207 9.77 -0.73 5.97
N ALA A 208 8.87 -1.60 5.54
CA ALA A 208 8.93 -2.24 4.23
C ALA A 208 8.89 -1.20 3.10
N ILE A 209 8.11 -0.12 3.25
CA ILE A 209 8.12 1.01 2.29
C ILE A 209 9.48 1.71 2.29
N VAL A 210 10.03 2.01 3.47
CA VAL A 210 11.35 2.64 3.59
C VAL A 210 12.45 1.76 2.98
N ARG A 211 12.40 0.45 3.21
CA ARG A 211 13.32 -0.52 2.60
C ARG A 211 13.25 -0.48 1.08
N ARG A 212 12.04 -0.57 0.51
CA ARG A 212 11.85 -0.52 -0.95
C ARG A 212 12.41 0.77 -1.55
N VAL A 213 12.21 1.91 -0.89
CA VAL A 213 12.76 3.20 -1.34
C VAL A 213 14.29 3.21 -1.23
N ALA A 214 14.85 2.74 -0.11
CA ALA A 214 16.30 2.69 0.09
C ALA A 214 16.98 1.75 -0.91
N ASP A 215 16.34 0.63 -1.27
CA ASP A 215 16.84 -0.33 -2.24
C ASP A 215 16.71 0.21 -3.69
N LEU A 216 15.58 0.82 -4.05
CA LEU A 216 15.27 1.19 -5.43
C LEU A 216 15.78 2.58 -5.84
N ALA A 217 15.67 3.59 -4.96
CA ALA A 217 15.96 4.97 -5.34
C ALA A 217 17.42 5.21 -5.77
N PRO A 218 18.46 4.68 -5.09
CA PRO A 218 19.84 4.83 -5.56
C PRO A 218 20.07 4.21 -6.94
N ALA A 219 19.54 3.01 -7.18
CA ALA A 219 19.64 2.34 -8.47
C ALA A 219 18.98 3.17 -9.58
N MET A 220 17.78 3.71 -9.32
CA MET A 220 17.06 4.56 -10.26
C MET A 220 17.71 5.92 -10.50
N LEU A 221 18.44 6.45 -9.52
CA LEU A 221 19.20 7.69 -9.65
C LEU A 221 20.62 7.47 -10.21
N GLY A 222 20.89 6.24 -10.67
CA GLY A 222 22.10 5.90 -11.40
C GLY A 222 23.33 5.69 -10.52
N ALA A 223 23.18 5.15 -9.31
CA ALA A 223 24.31 4.77 -8.44
C ALA A 223 25.29 3.82 -9.16
N ASP A 224 24.77 2.90 -9.96
CA ASP A 224 25.54 1.88 -10.71
C ASP A 224 25.71 2.21 -12.21
N GLY A 225 25.54 3.48 -12.57
CA GLY A 225 25.69 3.97 -13.94
C GLY A 225 24.44 4.68 -14.47
N ASP A 226 24.61 5.36 -15.61
CA ASP A 226 23.56 6.18 -16.21
C ASP A 226 22.32 5.35 -16.56
N ARG A 227 21.14 5.97 -16.42
CA ARG A 227 19.84 5.37 -16.70
C ARG A 227 18.95 6.33 -17.49
N GLU A 228 18.03 5.78 -18.27
CA GLU A 228 17.03 6.54 -19.01
C GLU A 228 15.60 6.08 -18.64
N TYR A 229 14.79 7.02 -18.14
CA TYR A 229 13.41 6.79 -17.75
C TYR A 229 12.46 7.55 -18.67
N LEU A 230 11.42 6.87 -19.12
CA LEU A 230 10.34 7.48 -19.88
C LEU A 230 9.24 7.95 -18.91
N LEU A 231 9.08 9.26 -18.77
CA LEU A 231 7.96 9.87 -18.06
C LEU A 231 6.77 9.98 -19.02
N MET A 232 5.66 9.33 -18.66
CA MET A 232 4.41 9.29 -19.43
C MET A 232 3.36 10.17 -18.76
N PHE A 233 2.95 11.25 -19.43
CA PHE A 233 1.89 12.13 -18.94
C PHE A 233 0.54 11.66 -19.45
N GLN A 234 -0.30 11.18 -18.54
CA GLN A 234 -1.66 10.74 -18.84
C GLN A 234 -2.65 11.91 -18.78
N ASN A 235 -3.69 11.87 -19.59
CA ASN A 235 -4.76 12.86 -19.57
C ASN A 235 -6.09 12.19 -19.17
N ASN A 236 -6.57 12.49 -17.96
CA ASN A 236 -7.78 11.89 -17.40
C ASN A 236 -9.08 12.37 -18.08
N ALA A 237 -9.05 13.38 -18.95
CA ALA A 237 -10.24 13.82 -19.70
C ALA A 237 -10.57 12.87 -20.87
N GLU A 238 -9.65 11.96 -21.21
CA GLU A 238 -9.82 10.84 -22.12
C GLU A 238 -9.42 9.58 -21.36
N VAL A 239 -10.34 9.02 -20.57
CA VAL A 239 -9.97 7.98 -19.59
C VAL A 239 -9.46 6.71 -20.27
N ARG A 240 -8.48 6.10 -19.63
CA ARG A 240 -7.95 4.77 -19.92
C ARG A 240 -7.77 4.03 -18.60
N SER A 241 -7.68 2.70 -18.62
CA SER A 241 -7.67 1.88 -17.41
C SER A 241 -6.69 2.37 -16.33
N THR A 242 -5.48 2.82 -16.69
CA THR A 242 -4.46 3.30 -15.75
C THR A 242 -4.61 4.76 -15.30
N GLY A 243 -5.61 5.49 -15.81
CA GLY A 243 -5.87 6.90 -15.48
C GLY A 243 -6.31 7.72 -16.69
N GLY A 244 -5.57 7.62 -17.80
CA GLY A 244 -5.85 8.41 -18.99
C GLY A 244 -5.00 8.03 -20.20
N ILE A 245 -5.33 8.64 -21.33
CA ILE A 245 -4.57 8.54 -22.57
C ILE A 245 -3.16 9.15 -22.38
N PRO A 246 -2.07 8.51 -22.81
CA PRO A 246 -0.76 9.14 -22.89
C PRO A 246 -0.81 10.28 -23.90
N GLY A 247 -0.70 11.52 -23.42
CA GLY A 247 -0.74 12.72 -24.24
C GLY A 247 0.66 13.21 -24.63
N ALA A 248 1.58 13.15 -23.69
CA ALA A 248 2.97 13.59 -23.85
C ALA A 248 3.92 12.63 -23.14
N LEU A 249 5.16 12.60 -23.61
CA LEU A 249 6.24 11.81 -23.02
C LEU A 249 7.49 12.65 -22.85
N ALA A 250 8.29 12.34 -21.84
CA ALA A 250 9.60 12.93 -21.67
C ALA A 250 10.65 11.92 -21.23
N LEU A 251 11.86 12.08 -21.76
CA LEU A 251 13.03 11.29 -21.38
C LEU A 251 13.73 11.97 -20.21
N VAL A 252 13.85 11.27 -19.09
CA VAL A 252 14.62 11.69 -17.92
C VAL A 252 15.89 10.85 -17.87
N ARG A 253 17.04 11.51 -17.83
CA ARG A 253 18.34 10.86 -17.64
C ARG A 253 18.76 10.97 -16.19
N THR A 254 19.22 9.87 -15.60
CA THR A 254 19.83 9.87 -14.27
C THR A 254 21.24 9.30 -14.30
N GLY A 255 22.07 9.69 -13.32
CA GLY A 255 23.45 9.24 -13.24
C GLY A 255 24.14 9.80 -11.99
N GLY A 256 24.66 8.91 -11.13
CA GLY A 256 25.37 9.27 -9.90
C GLY A 256 24.61 10.24 -9.01
N GLY A 257 23.29 10.08 -8.89
CA GLY A 257 22.41 10.96 -8.10
C GLY A 257 21.89 12.18 -8.85
N SER A 258 22.44 12.50 -10.03
CA SER A 258 21.91 13.58 -10.87
C SER A 258 20.74 13.12 -11.74
N PHE A 259 19.82 14.02 -12.04
CA PHE A 259 18.70 13.79 -12.94
C PHE A 259 18.44 15.02 -13.80
N SER A 260 18.07 14.81 -15.07
CA SER A 260 17.82 15.88 -16.04
C SER A 260 16.74 15.49 -17.04
N LEU A 261 15.95 16.48 -17.47
CA LEU A 261 14.99 16.32 -18.56
C LEU A 261 15.74 16.46 -19.88
N ALA A 262 15.83 15.38 -20.65
CA ALA A 262 16.66 15.29 -21.85
C ALA A 262 15.89 15.60 -23.14
N GLN A 263 14.67 15.08 -23.26
CA GLN A 263 13.86 15.21 -24.47
C GLN A 263 12.37 15.14 -24.11
N GLN A 264 11.52 15.79 -24.89
CA GLN A 264 10.07 15.67 -24.80
C GLN A 264 9.48 15.34 -26.17
N ASP A 265 8.35 14.66 -26.21
CA ASP A 265 7.62 14.34 -27.43
C ASP A 265 6.12 14.22 -27.16
N SER A 266 5.33 14.43 -28.22
CA SER A 266 3.89 14.22 -28.19
C SER A 266 3.57 12.77 -28.54
N ALA A 267 2.56 12.17 -27.89
CA ALA A 267 2.08 10.86 -28.30
C ALA A 267 1.59 10.86 -29.77
N ARG A 268 1.15 12.01 -30.29
CA ARG A 268 0.73 12.19 -31.71
C ARG A 268 1.89 12.02 -32.69
N ALA A 269 3.13 12.21 -32.24
CA ALA A 269 4.30 12.11 -33.09
C ALA A 269 4.76 10.65 -33.30
N PHE A 270 4.10 9.68 -32.68
CA PHE A 270 4.34 8.25 -32.89
C PHE A 270 3.37 7.71 -33.94
N PRO A 271 3.84 7.07 -35.02
CA PRO A 271 2.95 6.52 -36.02
C PRO A 271 2.21 5.30 -35.47
N ARG A 272 1.01 5.05 -36.00
CA ARG A 272 0.35 3.76 -35.84
C ARG A 272 1.26 2.65 -36.37
N LEU A 273 1.50 1.63 -35.56
CA LEU A 273 2.22 0.43 -35.98
C LEU A 273 1.31 -0.56 -36.73
N ALA A 274 1.90 -1.29 -37.68
CA ALA A 274 1.20 -2.34 -38.41
C ALA A 274 0.78 -3.49 -37.48
N GLU A 275 1.71 -3.90 -36.61
CA GLU A 275 1.53 -4.90 -35.56
C GLU A 275 1.85 -4.28 -34.20
N PRO A 276 1.41 -4.87 -33.09
CA PRO A 276 1.83 -4.46 -31.75
C PRO A 276 3.35 -4.34 -31.61
N ALA A 277 3.81 -3.30 -30.89
CA ALA A 277 5.24 -3.04 -30.62
C ALA A 277 5.90 -4.23 -29.92
N LEU A 278 5.18 -4.86 -28.98
CA LEU A 278 5.53 -6.11 -28.34
C LEU A 278 4.32 -7.07 -28.41
N PRO A 279 4.53 -8.39 -28.28
CA PRO A 279 3.43 -9.34 -28.15
C PRO A 279 2.52 -8.98 -26.98
N LEU A 280 1.21 -8.96 -27.22
CA LEU A 280 0.21 -8.74 -26.19
C LEU A 280 -0.23 -10.07 -25.57
N ASP A 281 -0.62 -10.03 -24.29
CA ASP A 281 -1.32 -11.16 -23.70
C ASP A 281 -2.62 -11.44 -24.50
N PRO A 282 -2.94 -12.70 -24.84
CA PRO A 282 -4.12 -13.01 -25.62
C PRO A 282 -5.42 -12.51 -25.00
N GLN A 283 -5.53 -12.49 -23.68
CA GLN A 283 -6.72 -12.01 -22.97
C GLN A 283 -6.79 -10.48 -22.98
N THR A 284 -5.65 -9.79 -22.84
CA THR A 284 -5.58 -8.33 -23.06
C THR A 284 -5.98 -7.97 -24.50
N ALA A 285 -5.46 -8.67 -25.50
CA ALA A 285 -5.84 -8.48 -26.90
C ALA A 285 -7.31 -8.84 -27.16
N GLY A 286 -7.86 -9.81 -26.43
CA GLY A 286 -9.27 -10.19 -26.50
C GLY A 286 -10.21 -9.08 -26.02
N LEU A 287 -9.88 -8.44 -24.89
CA LEU A 287 -10.69 -7.36 -24.31
C LEU A 287 -10.53 -6.01 -25.00
N TYR A 288 -9.29 -5.63 -25.30
CA TYR A 288 -8.94 -4.27 -25.73
C TYR A 288 -8.52 -4.18 -27.19
N GLY A 289 -8.27 -5.32 -27.83
CA GLY A 289 -7.81 -5.40 -29.22
C GLY A 289 -6.31 -5.16 -29.38
N THR A 290 -5.80 -5.37 -30.59
CA THR A 290 -4.38 -5.14 -30.90
C THR A 290 -3.98 -3.67 -30.88
N ILE A 291 -4.95 -2.75 -30.82
CA ILE A 291 -4.69 -1.31 -30.77
C ILE A 291 -3.86 -0.91 -29.55
N THR A 292 -4.01 -1.64 -28.43
CA THR A 292 -3.24 -1.44 -27.20
C THR A 292 -1.74 -1.40 -27.46
N GLY A 293 -1.23 -2.28 -28.32
CA GLY A 293 0.19 -2.30 -28.65
C GLY A 293 0.57 -1.51 -29.92
N ARG A 294 -0.38 -0.85 -30.59
CA ARG A 294 -0.15 -0.24 -31.93
C ARG A 294 -0.15 1.28 -31.93
N TYR A 295 -0.70 1.90 -30.90
CA TYR A 295 -0.74 3.34 -30.72
C TYR A 295 -0.17 3.70 -29.35
N MET A 296 0.71 4.70 -29.29
CA MET A 296 1.24 5.21 -28.03
C MET A 296 0.11 5.66 -27.09
N GLN A 297 -0.96 6.22 -27.66
CA GLN A 297 -2.15 6.66 -26.95
C GLN A 297 -2.96 5.51 -26.31
N ASP A 298 -2.82 4.28 -26.80
CA ASP A 298 -3.68 3.17 -26.39
C ASP A 298 -2.98 2.14 -25.50
N VAL A 299 -1.68 2.31 -25.22
CA VAL A 299 -0.91 1.38 -24.36
C VAL A 299 -1.51 1.22 -22.97
N THR A 300 -2.23 2.24 -22.48
CA THR A 300 -2.89 2.24 -21.16
C THR A 300 -4.33 1.72 -21.16
N LEU A 301 -4.81 1.14 -22.28
CA LEU A 301 -6.12 0.46 -22.32
C LEU A 301 -6.19 -0.72 -21.33
N THR A 302 -5.08 -1.40 -21.10
CA THR A 302 -4.97 -2.46 -20.08
C THR A 302 -4.79 -1.86 -18.69
N PRO A 303 -5.43 -2.39 -17.64
CA PRO A 303 -5.18 -1.96 -16.27
C PRO A 303 -3.82 -2.41 -15.73
N GLU A 304 -3.16 -3.37 -16.37
CA GLU A 304 -1.89 -3.92 -15.93
C GLU A 304 -0.73 -3.05 -16.44
N PHE A 305 -0.27 -2.12 -15.61
CA PHE A 305 0.82 -1.22 -15.98
C PHE A 305 2.14 -1.93 -16.38
N PRO A 306 2.52 -3.09 -15.80
CA PRO A 306 3.68 -3.85 -16.26
C PRO A 306 3.52 -4.47 -17.66
N GLU A 307 2.30 -4.48 -18.23
CA GLU A 307 2.06 -4.79 -19.65
C GLU A 307 2.05 -3.51 -20.50
N ALA A 308 1.46 -2.41 -19.99
CA ALA A 308 1.37 -1.12 -20.68
C ALA A 308 2.73 -0.43 -20.87
N ALA A 309 3.54 -0.35 -19.83
CA ALA A 309 4.80 0.40 -19.81
C ALA A 309 5.84 -0.12 -20.84
N PRO A 310 6.11 -1.44 -20.94
CA PRO A 310 7.01 -1.97 -21.97
C PRO A 310 6.60 -1.59 -23.40
N LEU A 311 5.30 -1.49 -23.69
CA LEU A 311 4.82 -1.08 -25.02
C LEU A 311 5.24 0.36 -25.33
N ALA A 312 5.09 1.27 -24.36
CA ALA A 312 5.50 2.66 -24.51
C ALA A 312 7.03 2.80 -24.64
N ALA A 313 7.78 2.07 -23.81
CA ALA A 313 9.24 2.02 -23.89
C ALA A 313 9.73 1.51 -25.25
N GLU A 314 9.13 0.45 -25.79
CA GLU A 314 9.48 -0.08 -27.11
C GLU A 314 9.11 0.90 -28.24
N MET A 315 7.94 1.55 -28.18
CA MET A 315 7.57 2.57 -29.16
C MET A 315 8.53 3.78 -29.13
N TRP A 316 9.00 4.18 -27.94
CA TRP A 316 10.04 5.19 -27.79
C TRP A 316 11.35 4.74 -28.46
N ARG A 317 11.84 3.55 -28.10
CA ARG A 317 13.07 2.96 -28.65
C ARG A 317 13.02 2.84 -30.18
N LEU A 318 11.89 2.43 -30.74
CA LEU A 318 11.71 2.32 -32.20
C LEU A 318 11.84 3.68 -32.92
N LYS A 319 11.50 4.78 -32.25
CA LYS A 319 11.55 6.12 -32.83
C LYS A 319 12.91 6.80 -32.61
N HIS A 320 13.41 6.77 -31.38
CA HIS A 320 14.58 7.57 -30.97
C HIS A 320 15.87 6.75 -30.82
N ALA A 321 15.77 5.42 -30.80
CA ALA A 321 16.88 4.47 -30.57
C ALA A 321 17.54 4.58 -29.18
N ASP A 322 16.81 5.13 -28.20
CA ASP A 322 17.18 5.15 -26.77
C ASP A 322 16.74 3.86 -26.07
N ASP A 323 17.57 3.32 -25.18
CA ASP A 323 17.23 2.16 -24.35
C ASP A 323 16.63 2.63 -23.02
N ILE A 324 15.37 2.28 -22.77
CA ILE A 324 14.62 2.75 -21.60
C ILE A 324 14.73 1.76 -20.44
N ASP A 325 15.29 2.20 -19.31
CA ASP A 325 15.44 1.43 -18.07
C ASP A 325 14.14 1.35 -17.25
N GLY A 326 13.18 2.26 -17.49
CA GLY A 326 11.89 2.22 -16.83
C GLY A 326 10.90 3.26 -17.35
N VAL A 327 9.63 3.09 -16.98
CA VAL A 327 8.55 4.02 -17.32
C VAL A 327 7.86 4.46 -16.04
N ILE A 328 7.64 5.76 -15.90
CA ILE A 328 6.89 6.36 -14.81
C ILE A 328 5.69 7.06 -15.42
N SER A 329 4.47 6.78 -14.99
CA SER A 329 3.30 7.56 -15.39
C SER A 329 2.90 8.56 -14.33
N ILE A 330 2.38 9.71 -14.75
CA ILE A 330 1.80 10.71 -13.86
C ILE A 330 0.61 11.39 -14.54
N ASP A 331 -0.39 11.78 -13.76
CA ASP A 331 -1.55 12.53 -14.24
C ASP A 331 -1.64 13.96 -13.64
N PRO A 332 -2.47 14.87 -14.21
CA PRO A 332 -2.61 16.23 -13.70
C PRO A 332 -3.16 16.36 -12.28
N VAL A 333 -3.84 15.34 -11.75
CA VAL A 333 -4.31 15.35 -10.35
C VAL A 333 -3.15 15.05 -9.41
N ALA A 334 -2.27 14.09 -9.75
CA ALA A 334 -1.01 13.90 -9.02
C ALA A 334 -0.13 15.15 -9.08
N LEU A 335 -0.07 15.83 -10.23
CA LEU A 335 0.65 17.10 -10.35
C LEU A 335 0.07 18.18 -9.42
N SER A 336 -1.25 18.22 -9.23
CA SER A 336 -1.87 19.18 -8.31
C SER A 336 -1.43 18.96 -6.86
N TYR A 337 -1.18 17.72 -6.45
CA TYR A 337 -0.61 17.41 -5.13
C TYR A 337 0.85 17.84 -5.02
N LEU A 338 1.66 17.64 -6.08
CA LEU A 338 3.05 18.09 -6.10
C LEU A 338 3.15 19.62 -5.98
N LEU A 339 2.18 20.36 -6.53
CA LEU A 339 2.11 21.83 -6.43
C LEU A 339 1.83 22.32 -5.00
N GLU A 340 1.30 21.48 -4.10
CA GLU A 340 1.22 21.80 -2.67
C GLU A 340 2.62 21.90 -2.04
N ALA A 341 3.58 21.12 -2.55
CA ALA A 341 4.96 21.07 -2.05
C ALA A 341 5.88 22.10 -2.71
N THR A 342 5.69 22.38 -4.00
CA THR A 342 6.51 23.35 -4.76
C THR A 342 5.98 24.79 -4.63
N GLY A 343 4.70 24.95 -4.29
CA GLY A 343 3.98 26.20 -4.48
C GLY A 343 3.69 26.51 -5.96
N PRO A 344 3.07 27.67 -6.26
CA PRO A 344 2.67 28.06 -7.61
C PRO A 344 3.84 28.17 -8.57
N ILE A 345 3.62 27.78 -9.83
CA ILE A 345 4.62 27.79 -10.89
C ILE A 345 4.16 28.69 -12.04
N THR A 346 4.95 29.68 -12.40
CA THR A 346 4.68 30.52 -13.57
C THR A 346 5.18 29.83 -14.84
N LEU A 347 4.27 29.61 -15.79
CA LEU A 347 4.55 28.98 -17.08
C LEU A 347 5.12 30.01 -18.08
N SER A 348 5.72 29.54 -19.17
CA SER A 348 6.22 30.43 -20.22
C SER A 348 5.11 31.22 -20.93
N THR A 349 3.87 30.74 -20.86
CA THR A 349 2.67 31.45 -21.36
C THR A 349 2.30 32.67 -20.51
N GLY A 350 2.84 32.77 -19.29
CA GLY A 350 2.45 33.76 -18.28
C GLY A 350 1.31 33.29 -17.37
N ASP A 351 0.69 32.14 -17.67
CA ASP A 351 -0.23 31.49 -16.74
C ASP A 351 0.50 31.06 -15.46
N VAL A 352 -0.21 30.99 -14.35
CA VAL A 352 0.34 30.50 -13.08
C VAL A 352 -0.41 29.25 -12.70
N LEU A 353 0.30 28.13 -12.73
CA LEU A 353 -0.18 26.83 -12.33
C LEU A 353 -0.19 26.72 -10.80
N ARG A 354 -1.36 26.45 -10.22
CA ARG A 354 -1.55 26.25 -8.77
C ARG A 354 -2.16 24.89 -8.49
N SER A 355 -2.00 24.43 -7.26
CA SER A 355 -2.60 23.16 -6.82
C SER A 355 -4.13 23.14 -6.99
N ASP A 356 -4.81 24.26 -6.78
CA ASP A 356 -6.27 24.34 -6.85
C ASP A 356 -6.85 24.50 -8.27
N ASP A 357 -6.04 24.93 -9.25
CA ASP A 357 -6.48 25.16 -10.64
C ASP A 357 -5.78 24.27 -11.68
N ALA A 358 -4.77 23.50 -11.30
CA ALA A 358 -3.99 22.68 -12.25
C ALA A 358 -4.83 21.67 -13.03
N VAL A 359 -5.79 21.04 -12.37
CA VAL A 359 -6.66 20.03 -12.99
C VAL A 359 -7.51 20.67 -14.09
N ASP A 360 -8.26 21.73 -13.77
CA ASP A 360 -9.12 22.43 -14.72
C ASP A 360 -8.29 23.08 -15.84
N LEU A 361 -7.14 23.67 -15.49
CA LEU A 361 -6.25 24.29 -16.46
C LEU A 361 -5.78 23.29 -17.52
N LEU A 362 -5.26 22.14 -17.08
CA LEU A 362 -4.58 21.16 -17.94
C LEU A 362 -5.56 20.21 -18.64
N LEU A 363 -6.71 19.92 -18.04
CA LEU A 363 -7.66 18.93 -18.56
C LEU A 363 -8.84 19.56 -19.31
N HIS A 364 -9.03 20.88 -19.22
CA HIS A 364 -10.17 21.55 -19.87
C HIS A 364 -9.80 22.89 -20.51
N ASP A 365 -9.28 23.84 -19.75
CA ASP A 365 -9.14 25.22 -20.22
C ASP A 365 -8.15 25.39 -21.36
N VAL A 366 -7.01 24.67 -21.35
CA VAL A 366 -6.04 24.69 -22.47
C VAL A 366 -6.73 24.34 -23.79
N TYR A 367 -7.67 23.39 -23.79
CA TYR A 367 -8.40 22.96 -24.97
C TYR A 367 -9.45 23.95 -25.45
N LEU A 368 -9.98 24.79 -24.55
CA LEU A 368 -10.88 25.88 -24.90
C LEU A 368 -10.12 27.10 -25.45
N ARG A 369 -8.96 27.42 -24.86
CA ARG A 369 -8.16 28.60 -25.21
C ARG A 369 -7.39 28.42 -26.51
N TYR A 370 -6.86 27.21 -26.76
CA TYR A 370 -5.96 26.93 -27.86
C TYR A 370 -6.54 25.84 -28.78
N PRO A 371 -7.23 26.20 -29.88
CA PRO A 371 -7.77 25.21 -30.81
C PRO A 371 -6.72 24.41 -31.58
N ASP A 372 -5.49 24.93 -31.68
CA ASP A 372 -4.37 24.31 -32.37
C ASP A 372 -3.66 23.28 -31.45
N PRO A 373 -3.65 21.97 -31.79
CA PRO A 373 -2.98 20.95 -30.99
C PRO A 373 -1.49 21.19 -30.79
N ASP A 374 -0.79 21.80 -31.75
CA ASP A 374 0.65 22.02 -31.61
C ASP A 374 0.96 23.12 -30.59
N VAL A 375 0.04 24.06 -30.40
CA VAL A 375 0.11 25.04 -29.31
C VAL A 375 -0.21 24.38 -27.97
N GLN A 376 -1.21 23.49 -27.91
CA GLN A 376 -1.52 22.72 -26.69
C GLN A 376 -0.30 21.93 -26.21
N ASP A 377 0.36 21.20 -27.11
CA ASP A 377 1.56 20.41 -26.80
C ASP A 377 2.72 21.30 -26.29
N ALA A 378 2.90 22.49 -26.87
CA ALA A 378 3.90 23.44 -26.39
C ALA A 378 3.59 23.97 -24.97
N VAL A 379 2.32 24.17 -24.63
CA VAL A 379 1.91 24.52 -23.26
C VAL A 379 2.22 23.39 -22.30
N PHE A 380 1.86 22.14 -22.63
CA PHE A 380 2.15 20.98 -21.77
C PHE A 380 3.65 20.73 -21.60
N ALA A 381 4.45 20.89 -22.66
CA ALA A 381 5.90 20.80 -22.57
C ALA A 381 6.49 21.88 -21.65
N SER A 382 5.97 23.12 -21.70
CA SER A 382 6.37 24.17 -20.75
C SER A 382 5.99 23.83 -19.32
N VAL A 383 4.82 23.21 -19.08
CA VAL A 383 4.42 22.78 -17.75
C VAL A 383 5.41 21.76 -17.20
N ALA A 384 5.74 20.73 -17.99
CA ALA A 384 6.72 19.72 -17.62
C ALA A 384 8.09 20.34 -17.30
N ASP A 385 8.60 21.23 -18.17
CA ASP A 385 9.86 21.94 -17.95
C ASP A 385 9.87 22.77 -16.66
N SER A 386 8.81 23.55 -16.41
CA SER A 386 8.72 24.43 -15.25
C SER A 386 8.60 23.65 -13.94
N VAL A 387 7.80 22.58 -13.92
CA VAL A 387 7.67 21.68 -12.76
C VAL A 387 8.99 20.96 -12.49
N PHE A 388 9.61 20.40 -13.53
CA PHE A 388 10.91 19.72 -13.40
C PHE A 388 11.99 20.67 -12.89
N SER A 389 12.05 21.90 -13.41
CA SER A 389 13.01 22.93 -12.99
C SER A 389 12.81 23.31 -11.51
N LYS A 390 11.56 23.42 -11.07
CA LYS A 390 11.22 23.74 -9.68
C LYS A 390 11.67 22.63 -8.73
N VAL A 391 11.34 21.37 -9.02
CA VAL A 391 11.75 20.21 -8.22
C VAL A 391 13.27 20.05 -8.20
N SER A 392 13.92 20.14 -9.37
CA SER A 392 15.38 20.00 -9.47
C SER A 392 16.15 21.11 -8.75
N SER A 393 15.60 22.32 -8.66
CA SER A 393 16.22 23.42 -7.90
C SER A 393 16.26 23.20 -6.38
N GLY A 394 15.45 22.27 -5.85
CA GLY A 394 15.33 22.04 -4.40
C GLY A 394 14.41 23.01 -3.67
N ASP A 395 13.74 23.92 -4.39
CA ASP A 395 12.75 24.84 -3.82
C ASP A 395 11.39 24.14 -3.60
N VAL A 396 11.41 23.17 -2.67
CA VAL A 396 10.32 22.25 -2.32
C VAL A 396 10.30 22.02 -0.82
N ASP A 397 9.10 21.90 -0.24
CA ASP A 397 8.90 21.30 1.09
C ASP A 397 9.00 19.76 0.97
N PRO A 398 10.03 19.12 1.55
CA PRO A 398 10.24 17.69 1.38
C PRO A 398 9.16 16.83 2.04
N ALA A 399 8.63 17.27 3.18
CA ALA A 399 7.57 16.54 3.88
C ALA A 399 6.26 16.62 3.10
N ALA A 400 5.96 17.79 2.52
CA ALA A 400 4.82 17.95 1.62
C ALA A 400 4.99 17.13 0.34
N LEU A 401 6.21 17.04 -0.22
CA LEU A 401 6.49 16.25 -1.42
C LEU A 401 6.26 14.74 -1.17
N VAL A 402 6.80 14.20 -0.08
CA VAL A 402 6.59 12.79 0.30
C VAL A 402 5.11 12.51 0.49
N LYS A 403 4.38 13.40 1.16
CA LYS A 403 2.93 13.28 1.33
C LYS A 403 2.18 13.29 -0.01
N ALA A 404 2.55 14.19 -0.92
CA ALA A 404 1.95 14.29 -2.25
C ALA A 404 2.20 13.02 -3.09
N LEU A 405 3.42 12.49 -3.07
CA LEU A 405 3.78 11.24 -3.76
C LEU A 405 3.06 10.03 -3.14
N SER A 406 2.98 9.93 -1.82
CA SER A 406 2.24 8.86 -1.13
C SER A 406 0.77 8.86 -1.55
N ARG A 407 0.13 10.03 -1.49
CA ARG A 407 -1.27 10.18 -1.91
C ARG A 407 -1.46 9.82 -3.39
N ALA A 408 -0.59 10.31 -4.27
CA ALA A 408 -0.66 10.00 -5.69
C ALA A 408 -0.46 8.50 -5.97
N ALA A 409 0.39 7.82 -5.22
CA ALA A 409 0.60 6.38 -5.33
C ALA A 409 -0.59 5.58 -4.80
N GLU A 410 -1.14 5.96 -3.63
CA GLU A 410 -2.34 5.35 -3.05
C GLU A 410 -3.54 5.46 -4.00
N GLU A 411 -3.70 6.62 -4.65
CA GLU A 411 -4.73 6.86 -5.66
C GLU A 411 -4.38 6.30 -7.06
N ARG A 412 -3.26 5.57 -7.21
CA ARG A 412 -2.75 4.99 -8.48
C ARG A 412 -2.57 6.00 -9.62
N ARG A 413 -2.28 7.26 -9.27
CA ARG A 413 -2.00 8.36 -10.20
C ARG A 413 -0.53 8.48 -10.58
N ILE A 414 0.34 7.78 -9.85
CA ILE A 414 1.73 7.53 -10.22
C ILE A 414 1.95 6.02 -10.28
N LEU A 415 2.34 5.54 -11.45
CA LEU A 415 2.68 4.14 -11.68
C LEU A 415 4.11 4.03 -12.21
N MET A 416 4.75 2.90 -11.96
CA MET A 416 6.15 2.67 -12.27
C MET A 416 6.37 1.25 -12.77
N TRP A 417 7.24 1.14 -13.75
CA TRP A 417 7.78 -0.12 -14.25
C TRP A 417 9.29 0.04 -14.47
N ASN A 418 10.05 -0.98 -14.08
CA ASN A 418 11.48 -1.10 -14.31
C ASN A 418 11.75 -2.24 -15.29
N ALA A 419 12.64 -2.02 -16.25
CA ALA A 419 13.06 -3.02 -17.23
C ALA A 419 13.87 -4.16 -16.61
N ARG A 420 14.50 -3.89 -15.46
CA ARG A 420 15.34 -4.82 -14.72
C ARG A 420 14.49 -5.69 -13.77
N PRO A 421 14.55 -7.03 -13.86
CA PRO A 421 13.66 -7.90 -13.10
C PRO A 421 13.78 -7.78 -11.57
N ASP A 422 14.98 -7.55 -11.05
CA ASP A 422 15.25 -7.36 -9.63
C ASP A 422 14.66 -6.04 -9.11
N GLU A 423 14.85 -4.94 -9.84
CA GLU A 423 14.24 -3.64 -9.51
C GLU A 423 12.72 -3.66 -9.66
N GLN A 424 12.19 -4.37 -10.67
CA GLN A 424 10.74 -4.55 -10.85
C GLN A 424 10.12 -5.40 -9.74
N ALA A 425 10.84 -6.39 -9.21
CA ALA A 425 10.37 -7.23 -8.12
C ALA A 425 10.17 -6.42 -6.82
N THR A 426 10.94 -5.35 -6.61
CA THR A 426 10.76 -4.44 -5.46
C THR A 426 9.41 -3.71 -5.47
N LEU A 427 8.84 -3.50 -6.66
CA LEU A 427 7.50 -2.91 -6.83
C LEU A 427 6.37 -3.91 -6.59
N ALA A 428 6.65 -5.22 -6.49
CA ALA A 428 5.64 -6.26 -6.32
C ALA A 428 4.72 -5.99 -5.12
N GLY A 429 3.40 -5.98 -5.37
CA GLY A 429 2.39 -5.75 -4.33
C GLY A 429 2.26 -4.29 -3.89
N THR A 430 3.03 -3.36 -4.44
CA THR A 430 2.81 -1.91 -4.24
C THR A 430 1.74 -1.39 -5.19
N THR A 431 1.14 -0.26 -4.83
CA THR A 431 0.25 0.48 -5.75
C THR A 431 1.01 1.09 -6.93
N PHE A 432 2.31 1.43 -6.78
CA PHE A 432 3.16 1.93 -7.86
C PHE A 432 3.26 0.96 -9.03
N GLN A 433 3.27 -0.35 -8.79
CA GLN A 433 3.36 -1.31 -9.88
C GLN A 433 2.16 -1.23 -10.83
N GLY A 434 0.98 -0.84 -10.33
CA GLY A 434 -0.23 -0.79 -11.14
C GLY A 434 -0.75 -2.16 -11.57
N SER A 435 -0.49 -3.22 -10.80
CA SER A 435 -1.06 -4.56 -11.03
C SER A 435 -2.20 -4.88 -10.08
N LEU A 436 -3.05 -5.84 -10.46
CA LEU A 436 -4.00 -6.47 -9.55
C LEU A 436 -3.33 -7.66 -8.81
N PRO A 437 -3.68 -7.93 -7.54
CA PRO A 437 -3.21 -9.10 -6.81
C PRO A 437 -3.53 -10.41 -7.54
N THR A 438 -2.70 -11.43 -7.36
CA THR A 438 -2.91 -12.75 -7.99
C THR A 438 -3.70 -13.73 -7.12
N ASP A 439 -3.94 -13.39 -5.86
CA ASP A 439 -4.71 -14.18 -4.91
C ASP A 439 -5.61 -13.29 -4.03
N ASN A 440 -6.18 -13.90 -2.98
CA ASN A 440 -7.08 -13.24 -2.02
C ASN A 440 -6.56 -13.30 -0.58
N SER A 441 -5.26 -13.53 -0.34
CA SER A 441 -4.73 -13.77 1.02
C SER A 441 -4.72 -12.54 1.90
N GLU A 442 -4.53 -11.35 1.32
CA GLU A 442 -4.54 -10.07 2.05
C GLU A 442 -5.89 -9.37 1.94
N SER A 443 -6.41 -9.24 0.72
CA SER A 443 -7.72 -8.65 0.44
C SER A 443 -8.38 -9.33 -0.74
N THR A 444 -9.71 -9.37 -0.73
CA THR A 444 -10.52 -9.82 -1.87
C THR A 444 -10.78 -8.62 -2.76
N GLN A 445 -9.88 -8.38 -3.70
CA GLN A 445 -9.86 -7.15 -4.51
C GLN A 445 -10.64 -7.27 -5.82
N PHE A 446 -11.49 -6.29 -6.08
CA PHE A 446 -12.23 -6.05 -7.34
C PHE A 446 -11.56 -4.93 -8.15
N GLY A 447 -11.87 -4.86 -9.43
CA GLY A 447 -11.42 -3.77 -10.32
C GLY A 447 -12.56 -3.19 -11.14
N VAL A 448 -12.60 -1.87 -11.32
CA VAL A 448 -13.49 -1.18 -12.28
C VAL A 448 -12.65 -0.27 -13.14
N PHE A 449 -12.46 -0.65 -14.39
CA PHE A 449 -11.60 0.07 -15.32
C PHE A 449 -12.40 0.66 -16.47
N LEU A 450 -12.12 1.93 -16.76
CA LEU A 450 -12.83 2.72 -17.75
C LEU A 450 -11.90 3.00 -18.93
N ASN A 451 -12.42 2.79 -20.14
CA ASN A 451 -11.77 3.21 -21.37
C ASN A 451 -12.73 4.07 -22.19
N ASP A 452 -12.33 5.30 -22.45
CA ASP A 452 -13.08 6.20 -23.32
C ASP A 452 -13.23 5.60 -24.72
N ALA A 453 -14.46 5.60 -25.20
CA ALA A 453 -14.85 5.24 -26.55
C ALA A 453 -15.48 6.43 -27.29
N THR A 454 -15.47 7.63 -26.70
CA THR A 454 -15.80 8.91 -27.35
C THR A 454 -14.72 9.29 -28.37
N GLY A 455 -13.45 9.03 -28.02
CA GLY A 455 -12.27 9.48 -28.75
C GLY A 455 -12.01 10.98 -28.58
N ALA A 456 -12.38 11.54 -27.41
CA ALA A 456 -12.31 12.97 -27.13
C ALA A 456 -12.40 13.29 -25.64
N LYS A 457 -12.20 14.56 -25.26
CA LYS A 457 -12.01 15.00 -23.86
C LYS A 457 -13.29 15.19 -23.05
N MET A 458 -14.34 14.46 -23.39
CA MET A 458 -15.64 14.59 -22.72
C MET A 458 -15.60 14.02 -21.29
N ASP A 459 -14.65 13.13 -20.96
CA ASP A 459 -14.57 12.53 -19.62
C ASP A 459 -14.12 13.51 -18.54
N TYR A 460 -13.71 14.73 -18.92
CA TYR A 460 -13.61 15.84 -17.96
C TYR A 460 -14.90 15.99 -17.12
N PHE A 461 -16.05 15.72 -17.74
CA PHE A 461 -17.37 15.78 -17.12
C PHE A 461 -17.87 14.42 -16.60
N LEU A 462 -17.07 13.36 -16.69
CA LEU A 462 -17.46 12.04 -16.21
C LEU A 462 -17.36 11.98 -14.68
N THR A 463 -18.35 11.34 -14.07
CA THR A 463 -18.37 11.00 -12.63
C THR A 463 -18.45 9.49 -12.47
N LEU A 464 -17.76 8.96 -11.46
CA LEU A 464 -17.73 7.53 -11.15
C LEU A 464 -18.10 7.31 -9.67
N GLU A 465 -19.10 6.49 -9.41
CA GLU A 465 -19.41 5.93 -8.09
C GLU A 465 -19.38 4.40 -8.18
N THR A 466 -18.78 3.76 -7.19
CA THR A 466 -18.71 2.30 -7.11
C THR A 466 -19.24 1.78 -5.78
N THR A 467 -20.04 0.71 -5.84
CA THR A 467 -20.49 -0.02 -4.66
C THR A 467 -20.14 -1.49 -4.79
N GLN A 468 -19.53 -2.06 -3.76
CA GLN A 468 -19.24 -3.49 -3.70
C GLN A 468 -20.10 -4.17 -2.66
N ALA A 469 -20.73 -5.28 -3.05
CA ALA A 469 -21.52 -6.11 -2.16
C ALA A 469 -21.15 -7.60 -2.27
N MET A 470 -21.37 -8.32 -1.18
CA MET A 470 -21.15 -9.77 -1.08
C MET A 470 -22.29 -10.43 -0.30
N ALA A 471 -22.67 -11.64 -0.69
CA ALA A 471 -23.53 -12.51 0.09
C ALA A 471 -23.18 -14.00 -0.04
N MET A 472 -23.45 -14.74 1.03
CA MET A 472 -23.33 -16.20 1.12
C MET A 472 -24.73 -16.81 1.08
N CYS A 473 -25.25 -17.03 -0.13
CA CYS A 473 -26.66 -17.42 -0.32
C CYS A 473 -26.84 -18.82 -0.89
N ARG A 474 -25.73 -19.50 -1.18
CA ARG A 474 -25.73 -20.81 -1.84
C ARG A 474 -25.36 -21.91 -0.85
N ASP A 475 -26.03 -23.05 -1.00
CA ASP A 475 -25.77 -24.26 -0.19
C ASP A 475 -24.36 -24.85 -0.44
N ASP A 476 -23.75 -24.52 -1.58
CA ASP A 476 -22.38 -24.94 -1.94
C ASP A 476 -21.27 -24.11 -1.27
N GLY A 477 -21.64 -23.11 -0.45
CA GLY A 477 -20.69 -22.29 0.29
C GLY A 477 -19.91 -21.29 -0.58
N ARG A 478 -20.34 -21.05 -1.83
CA ARG A 478 -19.71 -20.09 -2.73
C ARG A 478 -20.30 -18.68 -2.56
N PRO A 479 -19.47 -17.62 -2.49
CA PRO A 479 -19.95 -16.26 -2.36
C PRO A 479 -20.46 -15.70 -3.70
N ASN A 480 -21.58 -15.00 -3.65
CA ASN A 480 -22.05 -14.13 -4.72
C ASN A 480 -21.53 -12.72 -4.46
N TYR A 481 -20.95 -12.10 -5.47
CA TYR A 481 -20.50 -10.71 -5.42
C TYR A 481 -21.28 -9.88 -6.43
N ARG A 482 -21.60 -8.64 -6.04
CA ARG A 482 -22.16 -7.63 -6.93
C ARG A 482 -21.31 -6.37 -6.88
N THR A 483 -20.81 -5.97 -8.04
CA THR A 483 -20.14 -4.68 -8.23
C THR A 483 -21.09 -3.77 -8.97
N GLU A 484 -21.52 -2.68 -8.34
CA GLU A 484 -22.36 -1.65 -8.94
C GLU A 484 -21.47 -0.46 -9.32
N VAL A 485 -21.59 0.00 -10.56
CA VAL A 485 -20.86 1.11 -11.15
C VAL A 485 -21.89 2.12 -11.63
N THR A 486 -21.93 3.31 -11.05
CA THR A 486 -22.76 4.41 -11.54
C THR A 486 -21.87 5.41 -12.25
N LEU A 487 -22.12 5.60 -13.54
CA LEU A 487 -21.50 6.66 -14.32
C LEU A 487 -22.49 7.82 -14.52
N GLY A 488 -21.99 9.05 -14.49
CA GLY A 488 -22.81 10.22 -14.75
C GLY A 488 -22.06 11.30 -15.52
N SER A 489 -22.78 12.11 -16.29
CA SER A 489 -22.23 13.25 -17.04
C SER A 489 -22.63 14.57 -16.38
N THR A 490 -21.65 15.37 -15.95
CA THR A 490 -21.83 16.75 -15.49
C THR A 490 -21.72 17.76 -16.62
N ALA A 491 -21.66 17.30 -17.88
CA ALA A 491 -21.50 18.16 -19.04
C ALA A 491 -22.67 19.15 -19.11
N PRO A 492 -22.42 20.41 -19.52
CA PRO A 492 -23.49 21.38 -19.66
C PRO A 492 -24.43 20.97 -20.81
N ALA A 493 -25.68 21.42 -20.76
CA ALA A 493 -26.70 21.04 -21.76
C ALA A 493 -26.31 21.46 -23.20
N ASP A 494 -25.46 22.48 -23.34
CA ASP A 494 -24.90 22.97 -24.59
C ASP A 494 -23.48 22.44 -24.88
N ALA A 495 -23.06 21.34 -24.23
CA ALA A 495 -21.73 20.73 -24.42
C ALA A 495 -21.40 20.39 -25.88
N ALA A 496 -22.41 20.16 -26.72
CA ALA A 496 -22.24 20.00 -28.17
C ALA A 496 -21.58 21.20 -28.87
N SER A 497 -21.58 22.38 -28.24
CA SER A 497 -20.94 23.61 -28.74
C SER A 497 -19.47 23.75 -28.33
N LEU A 498 -18.96 22.87 -27.47
CA LEU A 498 -17.56 22.85 -27.09
C LEU A 498 -16.67 22.51 -28.30
N PRO A 499 -15.38 22.89 -28.26
CA PRO A 499 -14.46 22.66 -29.37
C PRO A 499 -14.40 21.19 -29.82
N LEU A 500 -14.05 20.99 -31.09
CA LEU A 500 -13.92 19.66 -31.71
C LEU A 500 -13.00 18.71 -30.91
N VAL A 501 -11.89 19.24 -30.38
CA VAL A 501 -10.93 18.46 -29.58
C VAL A 501 -11.52 17.96 -28.25
N VAL A 502 -12.57 18.62 -27.76
CA VAL A 502 -13.30 18.25 -26.54
C VAL A 502 -14.42 17.26 -26.87
N THR A 503 -15.23 17.54 -27.89
CA THR A 503 -16.43 16.75 -28.19
C THR A 503 -16.20 15.58 -29.15
N GLY A 504 -15.09 15.56 -29.87
CA GLY A 504 -14.83 14.63 -30.97
C GLY A 504 -15.67 14.89 -32.23
N GLY A 505 -16.63 15.82 -32.17
CA GLY A 505 -17.43 16.28 -33.30
C GLY A 505 -18.20 15.21 -34.07
N GLY A 506 -18.48 14.05 -33.45
CA GLY A 506 -19.15 12.94 -34.14
C GLY A 506 -18.23 12.03 -34.97
N VAL A 507 -16.92 12.32 -35.05
CA VAL A 507 -15.99 11.62 -35.95
C VAL A 507 -15.90 10.13 -35.65
N TYR A 508 -16.04 9.74 -34.37
CA TYR A 508 -15.98 8.36 -33.91
C TYR A 508 -17.35 7.72 -33.66
N GLY A 509 -18.42 8.34 -34.17
CA GLY A 509 -19.79 7.82 -34.05
C GLY A 509 -20.47 8.11 -32.71
N VAL A 510 -19.95 9.05 -31.93
CA VAL A 510 -20.53 9.54 -30.66
C VAL A 510 -20.99 10.98 -30.84
N ALA A 511 -22.23 11.30 -30.51
CA ALA A 511 -22.77 12.63 -30.74
C ALA A 511 -21.99 13.68 -29.92
N PRO A 512 -21.72 14.88 -30.46
CA PRO A 512 -21.02 15.92 -29.72
C PRO A 512 -21.71 16.23 -28.38
N GLY A 513 -20.93 16.21 -27.29
CA GLY A 513 -21.43 16.43 -25.93
C GLY A 513 -21.86 15.16 -25.19
N ASP A 514 -21.99 14.02 -25.88
CA ASP A 514 -22.17 12.72 -25.23
C ASP A 514 -20.82 12.13 -24.82
N ILE A 515 -20.83 11.33 -23.73
CA ILE A 515 -19.70 10.51 -23.28
C ILE A 515 -20.01 9.06 -23.60
N LYS A 516 -19.07 8.35 -24.22
CA LYS A 516 -19.18 6.92 -24.46
C LYS A 516 -18.02 6.19 -23.78
N THR A 517 -18.33 5.24 -22.91
CA THR A 517 -17.32 4.57 -22.08
C THR A 517 -17.47 3.07 -22.13
N ARG A 518 -16.35 2.35 -22.29
CA ARG A 518 -16.27 0.92 -22.01
C ARG A 518 -15.91 0.72 -20.55
N VAL A 519 -16.72 -0.08 -19.86
CA VAL A 519 -16.59 -0.38 -18.44
C VAL A 519 -16.23 -1.85 -18.32
N ALA A 520 -15.03 -2.14 -17.82
CA ALA A 520 -14.58 -3.48 -17.53
C ALA A 520 -14.55 -3.71 -16.01
N VAL A 521 -15.39 -4.63 -15.53
CA VAL A 521 -15.46 -5.01 -14.12
C VAL A 521 -14.73 -6.32 -13.90
N TYR A 522 -13.71 -6.29 -13.04
CA TYR A 522 -12.85 -7.40 -12.67
C TYR A 522 -13.28 -7.96 -11.31
N GLY A 523 -13.61 -9.24 -11.27
CA GLY A 523 -13.78 -9.98 -10.03
C GLY A 523 -12.44 -10.39 -9.39
N PRO A 524 -12.48 -10.87 -8.15
CA PRO A 524 -11.36 -11.54 -7.49
C PRO A 524 -10.81 -12.75 -8.26
N PRO A 525 -9.56 -13.17 -8.02
CA PRO A 525 -9.03 -14.41 -8.59
C PRO A 525 -9.91 -15.60 -8.17
N GLY A 526 -10.20 -16.49 -9.12
CA GLY A 526 -11.06 -17.66 -8.91
C GLY A 526 -12.56 -17.40 -9.13
N THR A 527 -12.94 -16.23 -9.61
CA THR A 527 -14.33 -15.90 -9.92
C THR A 527 -14.73 -16.22 -11.36
N VAL A 528 -16.04 -16.33 -11.61
CA VAL A 528 -16.63 -16.37 -12.96
C VAL A 528 -17.72 -15.30 -13.10
N PRO A 529 -17.87 -14.67 -14.29
CA PRO A 529 -18.92 -13.69 -14.50
C PRO A 529 -20.27 -14.39 -14.65
N LEU A 530 -21.33 -13.83 -14.06
CA LEU A 530 -22.69 -14.38 -14.13
C LEU A 530 -23.60 -13.56 -15.03
N SER A 531 -23.78 -12.28 -14.70
CA SER A 531 -24.71 -11.41 -15.43
C SER A 531 -24.32 -9.95 -15.29
N VAL A 532 -24.71 -9.14 -16.27
CA VAL A 532 -24.61 -7.69 -16.23
C VAL A 532 -26.00 -7.10 -16.40
N ARG A 533 -26.32 -6.08 -15.60
CA ARG A 533 -27.53 -5.27 -15.74
C ARG A 533 -27.18 -3.81 -15.98
N ILE A 534 -27.93 -3.14 -16.85
CA ILE A 534 -27.89 -1.69 -17.04
C ILE A 534 -29.28 -1.16 -16.69
N ASP A 535 -29.37 -0.28 -15.68
CA ASP A 535 -30.63 0.26 -15.15
C ASP A 535 -31.70 -0.84 -14.93
N ASP A 536 -31.29 -1.91 -14.25
CA ASP A 536 -32.06 -3.13 -13.93
C ASP A 536 -32.41 -4.07 -15.11
N GLU A 537 -32.07 -3.71 -16.34
CA GLU A 537 -32.25 -4.59 -17.50
C GLU A 537 -31.02 -5.48 -17.73
N VAL A 538 -31.23 -6.79 -17.87
CA VAL A 538 -30.14 -7.74 -18.20
C VAL A 538 -29.68 -7.51 -19.63
N VAL A 539 -28.37 -7.36 -19.83
CA VAL A 539 -27.76 -7.10 -21.14
C VAL A 539 -26.71 -8.16 -21.49
N ASP A 540 -26.44 -8.29 -22.78
CA ASP A 540 -25.26 -9.01 -23.25
C ASP A 540 -24.00 -8.22 -22.86
N PHE A 541 -22.92 -8.94 -22.56
CA PHE A 541 -21.63 -8.37 -22.20
C PHE A 541 -20.51 -9.21 -22.80
N GLN A 542 -19.30 -8.67 -22.83
CA GLN A 542 -18.11 -9.40 -23.22
C GLN A 542 -17.48 -10.05 -21.98
N PRO A 543 -17.55 -11.38 -21.82
CA PRO A 543 -16.85 -12.09 -20.75
C PRO A 543 -15.40 -12.36 -21.16
N GLU A 544 -14.48 -12.31 -20.18
CA GLU A 544 -13.11 -12.81 -20.33
C GLU A 544 -12.57 -13.33 -18.99
N ILE A 545 -11.51 -14.14 -19.00
CA ILE A 545 -10.74 -14.50 -17.80
C ILE A 545 -9.31 -13.96 -17.93
N VAL A 546 -9.00 -12.88 -17.20
CA VAL A 546 -7.67 -12.24 -17.21
C VAL A 546 -6.97 -12.55 -15.89
N GLY A 547 -5.77 -13.15 -15.92
CA GLY A 547 -5.02 -13.45 -14.69
C GLY A 547 -5.79 -14.31 -13.67
N GLY A 548 -6.71 -15.17 -14.13
CA GLY A 548 -7.58 -15.98 -13.26
C GLY A 548 -8.78 -15.23 -12.65
N ARG A 549 -9.04 -13.98 -13.08
CA ARG A 549 -10.15 -13.13 -12.63
C ARG A 549 -11.26 -13.10 -13.68
N ALA A 550 -12.51 -13.15 -13.25
CA ALA A 550 -13.64 -12.86 -14.12
C ALA A 550 -13.60 -11.41 -14.58
N VAL A 551 -13.79 -11.17 -15.87
CA VAL A 551 -14.00 -9.83 -16.41
C VAL A 551 -15.33 -9.80 -17.15
N ALA A 552 -16.13 -8.77 -16.88
CA ALA A 552 -17.31 -8.44 -17.65
C ALA A 552 -17.16 -7.02 -18.21
N GLN A 553 -17.15 -6.89 -19.53
CA GLN A 553 -17.05 -5.61 -20.22
C GLN A 553 -18.36 -5.24 -20.92
N VAL A 554 -18.83 -4.02 -20.69
CA VAL A 554 -19.98 -3.41 -21.37
C VAL A 554 -19.65 -2.00 -21.84
N GLU A 555 -20.47 -1.46 -22.73
CA GLU A 555 -20.31 -0.11 -23.27
C GLU A 555 -21.58 0.69 -22.98
N VAL A 556 -21.43 1.92 -22.50
CA VAL A 556 -22.55 2.81 -22.19
C VAL A 556 -22.32 4.18 -22.84
N THR A 557 -23.41 4.91 -23.10
CA THR A 557 -23.37 6.28 -23.62
C THR A 557 -24.24 7.18 -22.74
N LEU A 558 -23.72 8.34 -22.37
CA LEU A 558 -24.33 9.31 -21.48
C LEU A 558 -24.45 10.65 -22.20
N SER A 559 -25.67 11.15 -22.36
CA SER A 559 -25.88 12.55 -22.74
C SER A 559 -25.67 13.49 -21.54
N PRO A 560 -25.49 14.80 -21.78
CA PRO A 560 -25.35 15.80 -20.72
C PRO A 560 -26.41 15.66 -19.62
N GLY A 561 -25.96 15.55 -18.35
CA GLY A 561 -26.83 15.40 -17.18
C GLY A 561 -27.38 14.00 -16.93
N GLN A 562 -27.15 13.02 -17.81
CA GLN A 562 -27.59 11.65 -17.60
C GLN A 562 -26.72 10.89 -16.59
N ARG A 563 -27.30 9.82 -16.03
CA ARG A 563 -26.62 8.83 -15.21
C ARG A 563 -27.08 7.44 -15.65
N VAL A 564 -26.19 6.45 -15.52
CA VAL A 564 -26.46 5.05 -15.81
C VAL A 564 -25.89 4.19 -14.68
N SER A 565 -26.63 3.17 -14.24
CA SER A 565 -26.17 2.21 -13.26
C SER A 565 -25.89 0.86 -13.92
N ILE A 566 -24.69 0.32 -13.70
CA ILE A 566 -24.24 -0.97 -14.20
C ILE A 566 -24.02 -1.90 -13.01
N SER A 567 -24.66 -3.05 -12.99
CA SER A 567 -24.48 -4.06 -11.93
C SER A 567 -23.90 -5.33 -12.52
N VAL A 568 -22.75 -5.75 -12.03
CA VAL A 568 -22.05 -6.97 -12.46
C VAL A 568 -22.07 -7.99 -11.33
N ASP A 569 -22.68 -9.14 -11.61
CA ASP A 569 -22.68 -10.28 -10.69
C ASP A 569 -21.56 -11.26 -11.04
N THR A 570 -20.76 -11.63 -10.04
CA THR A 570 -19.71 -12.66 -10.17
C THR A 570 -19.85 -13.71 -9.07
N LEU A 571 -19.42 -14.93 -9.37
CA LEU A 571 -19.46 -16.07 -8.45
C LEU A 571 -18.05 -16.49 -8.04
N GLY A 572 -17.74 -16.44 -6.76
CA GLY A 572 -16.46 -16.89 -6.20
C GLY A 572 -16.34 -18.42 -6.13
N ASP A 573 -15.11 -18.92 -5.95
CA ASP A 573 -14.80 -20.34 -5.78
C ASP A 573 -15.02 -20.82 -4.34
N LYS A 574 -14.58 -20.02 -3.36
CA LYS A 574 -14.68 -20.28 -1.92
C LYS A 574 -14.85 -18.97 -1.19
N ARG A 575 -15.42 -19.03 0.02
CA ARG A 575 -15.46 -17.88 0.91
C ARG A 575 -14.05 -17.46 1.32
N THR A 576 -13.77 -16.18 1.19
CA THR A 576 -12.62 -15.50 1.78
C THR A 576 -13.08 -14.68 2.97
N ASP A 577 -12.35 -14.75 4.08
CA ASP A 577 -12.61 -13.92 5.27
C ASP A 577 -11.75 -12.64 5.27
N THR A 578 -11.11 -12.33 4.13
CA THR A 578 -10.30 -11.13 3.95
C THR A 578 -11.17 -9.93 3.59
N PRO A 579 -10.73 -8.71 3.95
CA PRO A 579 -11.46 -7.48 3.61
C PRO A 579 -11.72 -7.38 2.11
N LEU A 580 -12.91 -6.88 1.74
CA LEU A 580 -13.20 -6.51 0.35
C LEU A 580 -12.49 -5.20 0.03
N SER A 581 -11.89 -5.11 -1.15
CA SER A 581 -11.33 -3.87 -1.66
C SER A 581 -11.70 -3.71 -3.13
N ILE A 582 -11.67 -2.47 -3.64
CA ILE A 582 -11.89 -2.19 -5.06
C ILE A 582 -10.86 -1.18 -5.53
N VAL A 583 -10.33 -1.41 -6.72
CA VAL A 583 -9.48 -0.47 -7.44
C VAL A 583 -10.27 0.05 -8.63
N THR A 584 -10.19 1.35 -8.87
CA THR A 584 -10.86 1.99 -10.00
C THR A 584 -9.85 2.71 -10.89
N THR A 585 -10.21 2.96 -12.15
CA THR A 585 -9.49 3.93 -12.98
C THR A 585 -9.43 5.28 -12.24
N PRO A 586 -8.23 5.91 -12.12
CA PRO A 586 -8.11 7.26 -11.59
C PRO A 586 -8.82 8.29 -12.48
N VAL A 587 -10.05 8.66 -12.11
CA VAL A 587 -10.83 9.71 -12.80
C VAL A 587 -10.68 11.07 -12.10
N ILE A 588 -11.15 12.14 -12.75
CA ILE A 588 -11.17 13.50 -12.17
C ILE A 588 -12.21 13.58 -11.05
N ASN A 589 -13.44 13.13 -11.32
CA ASN A 589 -14.58 13.25 -10.41
C ASN A 589 -15.00 11.87 -9.85
N ALA A 590 -14.18 11.31 -8.96
CA ALA A 590 -14.52 10.08 -8.24
C ALA A 590 -15.40 10.40 -7.01
N ILE A 591 -16.44 9.60 -6.81
CA ILE A 591 -17.25 9.60 -5.59
C ILE A 591 -16.81 8.41 -4.74
N GLU A 592 -16.81 8.60 -3.41
CA GLU A 592 -16.39 7.60 -2.43
C GLU A 592 -17.02 6.22 -2.69
N THR A 593 -16.17 5.19 -2.73
CA THR A 593 -16.62 3.79 -2.84
C THR A 593 -17.41 3.38 -1.61
N ARG A 594 -18.51 2.66 -1.81
CA ARG A 594 -19.33 2.13 -0.71
C ARG A 594 -19.26 0.61 -0.64
N PHE A 595 -19.19 0.08 0.58
CA PHE A 595 -19.30 -1.36 0.83
C PHE A 595 -20.63 -1.66 1.52
N ARG A 596 -21.38 -2.65 1.01
CA ARG A 596 -22.70 -3.03 1.53
C ARG A 596 -22.84 -4.54 1.63
N SER A 597 -23.76 -5.01 2.47
CA SER A 597 -24.19 -6.41 2.45
C SER A 597 -25.24 -6.61 1.36
N LEU A 598 -25.14 -7.72 0.61
CA LEU A 598 -26.17 -8.13 -0.34
C LEU A 598 -27.17 -9.05 0.38
N SER A 599 -28.47 -8.92 0.09
CA SER A 599 -29.47 -9.87 0.59
C SER A 599 -29.58 -11.09 -0.34
N CYS A 600 -29.99 -12.24 0.19
CA CYS A 600 -30.09 -13.45 -0.63
C CYS A 600 -31.19 -13.40 -1.69
N ASP A 601 -32.22 -12.60 -1.47
CA ASP A 601 -33.27 -12.36 -2.46
C ASP A 601 -32.78 -11.47 -3.62
N ALA A 602 -31.81 -10.59 -3.37
CA ALA A 602 -31.21 -9.72 -4.39
C ALA A 602 -30.04 -10.40 -5.14
N SER A 603 -29.58 -11.56 -4.65
CA SER A 603 -28.44 -12.33 -5.18
C SER A 603 -28.84 -13.51 -6.09
N GLN A 604 -30.13 -13.85 -6.10
CA GLN A 604 -30.76 -14.84 -6.99
C GLN A 604 -31.36 -14.12 -8.18
#